data_AF-A0A946HZA4-F1
#
_entry.id   AF-A0A946HZA4-F1
#
_cell.length_a   1.000
_cell.length_b   1.000
_cell.length_c   1.000
_cell.angle_alpha   90.00
_cell.angle_beta   90.00
_cell.angle_gamma   90.00
#
_symmetry.space_group_name_H-M   'P 1'
#
loop_
_entity.id
_entity.type
_entity.pdbx_description
1 polymer ?
#
loop_
_entity_poly.entity_id
_entity_poly.type
_entity_poly.pdbx_seq_one_letter_code
_entity_poly.pdbx_strand_id
1 'polypeptide(L)'
;MNIQSKSAPVDYGPAREEMAAYLKAGEEKAYALGNRGPIRYDDNGAVAQDILDAYWRCGFYVFEGVLGAEELADIEVDLKEILTRLPKEKDAPLDAQGRPALGADCQA
;
A
#
# COMPACT_ATOMS: atom_id res chain seq x y z
N MET A 1 -1.03 3.40 -8.94
CA MET A 1 -0.93 3.98 -7.58
C MET A 1 0.48 4.53 -7.40
N ASN A 2 0.64 5.84 -7.50
CA ASN A 2 1.89 6.51 -7.13
C ASN A 2 1.76 6.83 -5.64
N ILE A 3 2.03 5.86 -4.77
CA ILE A 3 2.06 6.09 -3.32
C ILE A 3 3.30 6.94 -3.04
N GLN A 4 3.21 8.26 -3.23
CA GLN A 4 4.18 9.20 -2.71
C GLN A 4 3.94 9.35 -1.21
N SER A 5 4.25 8.28 -0.48
CA SER A 5 4.62 8.37 0.92
C SER A 5 5.85 9.27 0.98
N LYS A 6 5.67 10.54 1.32
CA LYS A 6 6.76 11.44 1.75
C LYS A 6 7.22 11.03 3.15
N SER A 7 7.63 9.76 3.30
CA SER A 7 8.60 9.41 4.32
C SER A 7 9.86 10.21 4.01
N ALA A 8 10.47 10.85 5.00
CA ALA A 8 11.79 11.44 4.78
C ALA A 8 12.68 10.35 4.17
N PRO A 9 13.37 10.60 3.04
CA PRO A 9 14.21 9.58 2.43
C PRO A 9 15.12 9.03 3.51
N VAL A 10 15.09 7.72 3.70
CA VAL A 10 15.98 7.04 4.65
C VAL A 10 17.39 7.44 4.26
N ASP A 11 18.10 8.13 5.15
CA ASP A 11 19.46 8.56 4.84
C ASP A 11 20.39 7.36 4.93
N TYR A 12 20.66 6.76 3.77
CA TYR A 12 21.61 5.67 3.62
C TYR A 12 23.07 6.13 3.77
N GLY A 13 23.31 7.42 4.02
CA GLY A 13 24.64 7.98 4.23
C GLY A 13 25.57 7.66 3.05
N PRO A 14 26.81 7.17 3.30
CA PRO A 14 27.74 6.77 2.24
C PRO A 14 27.22 5.68 1.29
N ALA A 15 26.28 4.83 1.73
CA ALA A 15 25.74 3.72 0.95
C ALA A 15 24.59 4.13 0.00
N ARG A 16 24.31 5.44 -0.13
CA ARG A 16 23.17 5.95 -0.92
C ARG A 16 23.21 5.52 -2.38
N GLU A 17 24.37 5.60 -3.02
CA GLU A 17 24.50 5.24 -4.44
C GLU A 17 24.32 3.73 -4.66
N GLU A 18 24.90 2.91 -3.78
CA GLU A 18 24.76 1.46 -3.81
C GLU A 18 23.30 1.03 -3.56
N MET A 19 22.62 1.68 -2.61
CA MET A 19 21.21 1.42 -2.33
C MET A 19 20.31 1.81 -3.52
N ALA A 20 20.58 2.95 -4.16
CA ALA A 20 19.83 3.35 -5.35
C ALA A 20 20.00 2.32 -6.49
N ALA A 21 21.22 1.82 -6.70
CA ALA A 21 21.48 0.77 -7.68
C ALA A 21 20.79 -0.55 -7.32
N TYR A 22 20.82 -0.96 -6.05
CA TYR A 22 20.14 -2.15 -5.56
C TYR A 22 18.62 -2.08 -5.77
N LEU A 23 18.00 -0.95 -5.42
CA LEU A 23 16.56 -0.73 -5.58
C LEU A 23 16.15 -0.77 -7.05
N LYS A 24 16.92 -0.10 -7.93
CA LYS A 24 16.66 -0.12 -9.38
C LYS A 24 16.77 -1.54 -9.94
N ALA A 25 17.82 -2.27 -9.59
CA ALA A 25 17.99 -3.66 -10.03
C ALA A 25 16.89 -4.59 -9.48
N GLY A 26 16.42 -4.33 -8.25
CA GLY A 26 15.29 -5.04 -7.65
C GLY A 26 13.97 -4.75 -8.37
N GLU A 27 13.72 -3.50 -8.73
CA GLU A 27 12.55 -3.07 -9.50
C GLU A 27 12.51 -3.74 -10.88
N GLU A 28 13.61 -3.72 -11.63
CA GLU A 28 13.71 -4.38 -12.94
C GLU A 28 13.39 -5.89 -12.84
N LYS A 29 13.94 -6.56 -11.81
CA LYS A 29 13.65 -7.98 -11.54
C LYS A 29 12.17 -8.20 -11.19
N ALA A 30 11.59 -7.33 -10.37
CA ALA A 30 10.20 -7.44 -9.96
C ALA A 30 9.24 -7.31 -11.14
N TYR A 31 9.48 -6.38 -12.06
CA TYR A 31 8.66 -6.24 -13.28
C TYR A 31 8.80 -7.41 -14.25
N ALA A 32 9.94 -8.13 -14.23
CA ALA A 32 10.18 -9.28 -15.08
C ALA A 32 9.51 -10.59 -14.59
N LEU A 33 8.92 -10.63 -13.39
CA LEU A 33 8.34 -11.85 -12.80
C LEU A 33 7.08 -12.36 -13.53
N GLY A 34 6.40 -11.48 -14.28
CA GLY A 34 5.15 -11.81 -14.96
C GLY A 34 4.00 -12.16 -14.00
N ASN A 35 3.98 -11.54 -12.80
CA ASN A 35 2.97 -11.75 -11.77
C ASN A 35 2.20 -10.46 -11.46
N ARG A 36 1.88 -9.68 -12.49
CA ARG A 36 1.28 -8.35 -12.37
C ARG A 36 0.35 -8.05 -13.55
N GLY A 37 -0.80 -7.43 -13.28
CA GLY A 37 -1.74 -6.97 -14.30
C GLY A 37 -3.18 -6.86 -13.78
N PRO A 38 -4.17 -6.53 -14.63
CA PRO A 38 -5.56 -6.47 -14.21
C PRO A 38 -6.08 -7.85 -13.81
N ILE A 39 -7.10 -7.87 -12.94
CA ILE A 39 -7.84 -9.11 -12.67
C ILE A 39 -8.57 -9.55 -13.93
N ARG A 40 -8.48 -10.84 -14.27
CA ARG A 40 -9.17 -11.46 -15.39
C ARG A 40 -9.87 -12.72 -14.93
N TYR A 41 -10.99 -13.00 -15.58
CA TYR A 41 -11.81 -14.17 -15.31
C TYR A 41 -11.89 -15.06 -16.55
N ASP A 42 -12.07 -16.36 -16.34
CA ASP A 42 -12.40 -17.32 -17.38
C ASP A 42 -13.91 -17.32 -17.69
N ASP A 43 -14.32 -18.16 -18.65
CA ASP A 43 -15.73 -18.27 -19.08
C ASP A 43 -16.67 -18.78 -17.96
N ASN A 44 -16.12 -19.37 -16.90
CA ASN A 44 -16.87 -19.84 -15.74
C ASN A 44 -16.94 -18.77 -14.62
N GLY A 45 -16.33 -17.61 -14.82
CA GLY A 45 -16.22 -16.55 -13.82
C GLY A 45 -15.16 -16.83 -12.74
N ALA A 46 -14.31 -17.84 -12.90
CA ALA A 46 -13.18 -18.09 -12.02
C ALA A 46 -11.99 -17.20 -12.43
N VAL A 47 -11.03 -16.97 -11.53
CA VAL A 47 -9.81 -16.23 -11.86
C VAL A 47 -9.05 -16.96 -12.97
N ALA A 48 -8.59 -16.24 -13.98
CA ALA A 48 -7.90 -16.81 -15.12
C ALA A 48 -6.71 -17.69 -14.70
N GLN A 49 -6.58 -18.87 -15.31
CA GLN A 49 -5.60 -19.89 -14.89
C GLN A 49 -4.16 -19.38 -14.90
N ASP A 50 -3.80 -18.52 -15.86
CA ASP A 50 -2.45 -17.95 -15.97
C ASP A 50 -2.10 -17.01 -14.80
N ILE A 51 -3.08 -16.37 -14.18
CA ILE A 51 -2.92 -15.58 -12.95
C ILE A 51 -2.63 -16.52 -11.77
N LEU A 52 -3.36 -17.63 -11.66
CA LEU A 52 -3.14 -18.62 -10.61
C LEU A 52 -1.78 -19.30 -10.76
N ASP A 53 -1.37 -19.63 -11.99
CA ASP A 53 -0.06 -20.23 -12.27
C ASP A 53 1.07 -19.26 -11.91
N ALA A 54 0.92 -17.97 -12.22
CA ALA A 54 1.87 -16.95 -11.80
C ALA A 54 1.90 -16.76 -10.29
N TYR A 55 0.75 -16.77 -9.62
CA TYR A 55 0.64 -16.71 -8.17
C TYR A 55 1.39 -17.87 -7.51
N TRP A 56 1.16 -19.11 -7.94
CA TRP A 56 1.83 -20.28 -7.37
C TRP A 56 3.34 -20.30 -7.64
N ARG A 57 3.77 -19.88 -8.85
CA ARG A 57 5.18 -19.79 -9.21
C ARG A 57 5.92 -18.71 -8.41
N CYS A 58 5.29 -17.56 -8.19
CA CYS A 58 5.93 -16.39 -7.57
C CYS A 58 5.64 -16.22 -6.08
N GLY A 59 4.63 -16.93 -5.54
CA GLY A 59 4.14 -16.79 -4.17
C GLY A 59 3.17 -15.61 -3.95
N PHE A 60 2.98 -14.76 -4.97
CA PHE A 60 2.05 -13.63 -4.96
C PHE A 60 1.74 -13.14 -6.38
N TYR A 61 0.66 -12.37 -6.52
CA TYR A 61 0.29 -11.66 -7.76
C TYR A 61 -0.15 -10.24 -7.42
N VAL A 62 0.26 -9.26 -8.22
CA VAL A 62 -0.10 -7.84 -8.04
C VAL A 62 -1.20 -7.45 -9.03
N PHE A 63 -2.41 -7.26 -8.52
CA PHE A 63 -3.48 -6.73 -9.34
C PHE A 63 -3.31 -5.23 -9.56
N GLU A 64 -3.44 -4.80 -10.81
CA GLU A 64 -3.36 -3.41 -11.21
C GLU A 64 -4.72 -2.89 -11.65
N GLY A 65 -4.98 -1.60 -11.38
CA GLY A 65 -6.22 -0.95 -11.78
C GLY A 65 -7.47 -1.52 -11.09
N VAL A 66 -7.32 -2.13 -9.90
CA VAL A 66 -8.45 -2.66 -9.12
C VAL A 66 -9.38 -1.54 -8.66
N LEU A 67 -8.80 -0.43 -8.19
CA LEU A 67 -9.53 0.73 -7.70
C LEU A 67 -9.42 1.87 -8.72
N GLY A 68 -10.54 2.53 -8.99
CA GLY A 68 -10.60 3.71 -9.84
C GLY A 68 -9.96 4.94 -9.18
N ALA A 69 -9.71 6.00 -9.94
CA ALA A 69 -9.08 7.22 -9.40
C ALA A 69 -9.95 7.90 -8.33
N GLU A 70 -11.27 7.89 -8.49
CA GLU A 70 -12.22 8.47 -7.52
C GLU A 70 -12.21 7.68 -6.20
N GLU A 71 -12.39 6.36 -6.28
CA GLU A 71 -12.34 5.47 -5.11
C GLU A 71 -11.00 5.55 -4.37
N LEU A 72 -9.89 5.66 -5.11
CA LEU A 72 -8.56 5.88 -4.51
C LEU A 72 -8.47 7.20 -3.75
N ALA A 73 -9.05 8.28 -4.30
CA ALA A 73 -9.04 9.59 -3.67
C ALA A 73 -9.88 9.58 -2.38
N ASP A 74 -11.04 8.94 -2.40
CA ASP A 74 -11.92 8.80 -1.24
C ASP A 74 -11.21 8.05 -0.10
N ILE A 75 -10.57 6.91 -0.41
CA ILE A 75 -9.77 6.15 0.56
C ILE A 75 -8.62 6.99 1.13
N GLU A 76 -7.95 7.79 0.30
CA GLU A 76 -6.86 8.64 0.76
C GLU A 76 -7.35 9.74 1.73
N VAL A 77 -8.51 10.34 1.46
CA VAL A 77 -9.15 11.33 2.34
C VAL A 77 -9.53 10.69 3.67
N ASP A 78 -10.24 9.56 3.63
CA ASP A 78 -10.69 8.86 4.84
C ASP A 78 -9.53 8.39 5.70
N LEU A 79 -8.47 7.85 5.08
CA LEU A 79 -7.26 7.44 5.79
C LEU A 79 -6.59 8.64 6.48
N LYS A 80 -6.45 9.77 5.79
CA LYS A 80 -5.88 10.99 6.39
C LYS A 80 -6.72 11.47 7.56
N GLU A 81 -8.04 11.46 7.43
CA GLU A 81 -8.93 11.86 8.52
C GLU A 81 -8.73 10.96 9.75
N ILE A 82 -8.70 9.63 9.56
CA ILE A 82 -8.40 8.66 10.62
C ILE A 82 -7.06 8.98 11.28
N LEU A 83 -6.01 9.21 10.49
CA LEU A 83 -4.67 9.51 11.00
C LEU A 83 -4.64 10.79 11.84
N THR A 84 -5.37 11.84 11.45
CA THR A 84 -5.43 13.08 12.27
C THR A 84 -6.16 12.86 13.59
N ARG A 85 -7.08 11.90 13.66
CA ARG A 85 -7.87 11.62 14.86
C ARG A 85 -7.24 10.59 15.77
N LEU A 86 -6.09 10.01 15.42
CA LEU A 86 -5.39 9.08 16.31
C LEU A 86 -5.01 9.76 17.64
N PRO A 87 -5.04 9.02 18.77
CA PRO A 87 -4.54 9.52 20.04
C PRO A 87 -3.12 10.09 19.90
N LYS A 88 -2.86 11.24 20.53
CA LYS A 88 -1.53 11.88 20.49
C LYS A 88 -0.42 10.98 21.09
N GLU A 89 -0.80 10.10 22.00
CA GLU A 89 0.03 9.10 22.65
C GLU A 89 -0.86 7.92 23.07
N LYS A 90 -0.23 6.80 23.45
CA LYS A 90 -0.95 5.60 23.90
C LYS A 90 -1.96 5.96 25.00
N ASP A 91 -3.20 5.50 24.83
CA ASP A 91 -4.33 5.65 25.75
C ASP A 91 -4.80 7.10 26.00
N ALA A 92 -4.31 8.09 25.24
CA ALA A 92 -4.76 9.47 25.40
C ALA A 92 -6.21 9.66 24.92
N PRO A 93 -7.04 10.39 25.69
CA PRO A 93 -8.43 10.67 25.30
C PRO A 93 -8.54 11.69 24.17
N LEU A 94 -7.45 12.39 23.84
CA LEU A 94 -7.41 13.47 22.87
C LEU A 94 -6.40 13.20 21.75
N ASP A 95 -6.74 13.65 20.55
CA ASP A 95 -5.85 13.66 19.39
C ASP A 95 -4.85 14.84 19.45
N ALA A 96 -3.99 14.94 18.43
CA ALA A 96 -2.99 15.99 18.34
C ALA A 96 -3.56 17.41 18.19
N GLN A 97 -4.84 17.54 17.83
CA GLN A 97 -5.56 18.81 17.71
C GLN A 97 -6.42 19.13 18.95
N GLY A 98 -6.39 18.28 19.98
CA GLY A 98 -7.15 18.46 21.22
C GLY A 98 -8.63 18.07 21.11
N ARG A 99 -9.04 17.38 20.04
CA ARG A 99 -10.38 16.81 19.89
C ARG A 99 -10.42 15.42 20.58
N PRO A 100 -11.60 14.87 20.90
CA PRO A 100 -11.71 13.47 21.31
C PRO A 100 -11.07 12.55 20.27
N ALA A 101 -10.10 11.75 20.72
CA ALA A 101 -9.38 10.81 19.87
C ALA A 101 -10.34 9.76 19.30
N LEU A 102 -9.98 9.22 18.14
CA LEU A 102 -10.67 8.08 17.55
C LEU A 102 -10.66 6.92 18.54
N GLY A 103 -11.84 6.42 18.89
CA GLY A 103 -12.02 5.33 19.85
C GLY A 103 -11.95 5.73 21.33
N ALA A 104 -11.88 7.02 21.67
CA ALA A 104 -11.83 7.49 23.06
C ALA A 104 -13.04 7.03 23.91
N ASP A 105 -14.20 6.86 23.27
CA ASP A 105 -15.44 6.41 23.91
C ASP A 105 -15.77 4.93 23.64
N CYS A 106 -14.86 4.18 23.01
CA CYS A 106 -15.08 2.76 22.75
C CYS A 106 -14.99 1.94 24.04
N GLN A 107 -16.05 1.18 24.34
CA GLN A 107 -16.07 0.19 25.41
C GLN A 107 -15.88 -1.21 24.80
N ALA A 108 -15.16 -2.08 25.51
CA ALA A 108 -14.89 -3.47 25.12
C ALA A 108 -16.09 -4.39 25.36
#